data_AF-I3R6C7-F1
#
_entry.id   AF-I3R6C7-F1
#
_cell.length_a   1.000
_cell.length_b   1.000
_cell.length_c   1.000
_cell.angle_alpha   90.00
_cell.angle_beta   90.00
_cell.angle_gamma   90.00
#
_symmetry.space_group_name_H-M   'P 1'
#
loop_
_entity.id
_entity.type
_entity.pdbx_description
1 polymer ?
#
loop_
_entity_poly.entity_id
_entity_poly.type
_entity_poly.pdbx_seq_one_letter_code
_entity_poly.pdbx_strand_id
1 'polypeptide(L)'
;MLAELSPLEVTGLVVSLVGLIPVVTQYRDETKLFTAGYVLLVAGMVATNVEVFLLEPLFNFVEHGLGIGMAGITFLAAAYVRRQQVINTE
;
A
#
# COMPACT_ATOMS: atom_id res chain seq x y z
N MET A 1 -15.54 -20.41 1.61
CA MET A 1 -14.19 -20.05 2.08
C MET A 1 -13.29 -19.53 0.95
N LEU A 2 -12.74 -20.34 0.03
CA LEU A 2 -11.93 -19.77 -1.07
C LEU A 2 -12.78 -19.15 -2.22
N ALA A 3 -14.04 -19.56 -2.36
CA ALA A 3 -14.95 -19.06 -3.40
C ALA A 3 -15.54 -17.67 -3.12
N GLU A 4 -15.36 -17.13 -1.91
CA GLU A 4 -15.85 -15.79 -1.51
C GLU A 4 -14.80 -14.69 -1.75
N LEU A 5 -13.54 -15.08 -2.02
CA LEU A 5 -12.46 -14.13 -2.29
C LEU A 5 -12.49 -13.68 -3.75
N SER A 6 -12.53 -12.36 -3.97
CA SER A 6 -12.41 -11.79 -5.30
C SER A 6 -11.02 -12.13 -5.89
N PRO A 7 -10.93 -12.66 -7.13
CA PRO A 7 -9.65 -12.92 -7.78
C PRO A 7 -8.75 -11.67 -7.83
N LEU A 8 -9.35 -10.49 -7.93
CA LEU A 8 -8.61 -9.22 -7.94
C LEU A 8 -7.96 -8.92 -6.59
N GLU A 9 -8.68 -9.11 -5.49
CA GLU A 9 -8.21 -8.84 -4.13
C GLU A 9 -7.06 -9.78 -3.73
N VAL A 10 -7.21 -11.08 -4.07
CA VAL A 10 -6.18 -12.09 -3.84
C VAL A 10 -4.94 -11.80 -4.68
N THR A 11 -5.13 -11.48 -5.96
CA THR A 11 -4.01 -11.13 -6.85
C THR A 11 -3.29 -9.89 -6.33
N GLY A 12 -4.02 -8.85 -5.93
CA GLY A 12 -3.45 -7.63 -5.36
C GLY A 12 -2.66 -7.92 -4.08
N LEU A 13 -3.19 -8.76 -3.19
CA LEU A 13 -2.52 -9.15 -1.96
C LEU A 13 -1.20 -9.87 -2.26
N VAL A 14 -1.23 -10.89 -3.11
CA VAL A 14 -0.03 -11.66 -3.49
C VAL A 14 1.02 -10.75 -4.13
N VAL A 15 0.62 -9.91 -5.08
CA VAL A 15 1.54 -8.98 -5.76
C VAL A 15 2.15 -7.99 -4.77
N SER A 16 1.34 -7.45 -3.84
CA SER A 16 1.83 -6.52 -2.81
C SER A 16 2.84 -7.18 -1.86
N LEU A 17 2.61 -8.43 -1.46
CA LEU A 17 3.51 -9.18 -0.59
C LEU A 17 4.82 -9.53 -1.31
N VAL A 18 4.75 -9.97 -2.56
CA VAL A 18 5.94 -10.29 -3.37
C VAL A 18 6.76 -9.03 -3.61
N GLY A 19 6.12 -7.91 -3.96
CA GLY A 19 6.81 -6.64 -4.20
C GLY A 19 7.33 -5.98 -2.92
N LEU A 20 6.87 -6.35 -1.73
CA LEU A 20 7.44 -5.88 -0.47
C LEU A 20 8.91 -6.32 -0.33
N ILE A 21 9.28 -7.48 -0.89
CA ILE A 21 10.64 -8.02 -0.83
C ILE A 21 11.66 -7.03 -1.41
N PRO A 22 11.58 -6.61 -2.69
CA PRO A 22 12.52 -5.62 -3.22
C PRO A 22 12.42 -4.27 -2.52
N VAL A 23 11.24 -3.85 -2.04
CA VAL A 23 11.06 -2.57 -1.35
C VAL A 23 11.82 -2.51 -0.01
N VAL A 24 11.76 -3.58 0.77
CA VAL A 24 12.45 -3.66 2.06
C VAL A 24 13.93 -3.94 1.87
N THR A 25 14.29 -4.85 0.95
CA THR A 25 15.70 -5.21 0.70
C THR A 25 16.51 -4.09 0.04
N GLN A 26 15.87 -3.17 -0.68
CA GLN A 26 16.51 -2.02 -1.31
C GLN A 26 16.18 -0.69 -0.60
N TYR A 27 15.76 -0.76 0.67
CA TYR A 27 15.49 0.43 1.46
C TYR A 27 16.71 1.36 1.55
N ARG A 28 16.48 2.66 1.36
CA ARG A 28 17.44 3.73 1.60
C ARG A 28 16.73 4.90 2.26
N ASP A 29 17.49 5.77 2.92
CA ASP A 29 16.92 6.94 3.59
C ASP A 29 16.24 7.90 2.59
N GLU A 30 16.72 7.96 1.35
CA GLU A 30 16.09 8.76 0.29
C GLU A 30 14.75 8.18 -0.17
N THR A 31 14.52 6.88 -0.01
CA THR A 31 13.30 6.18 -0.44
C THR A 31 12.31 5.94 0.71
N LYS A 32 12.58 6.47 1.91
CA LYS A 32 11.77 6.21 3.11
C LYS A 32 10.27 6.45 2.96
N LEU A 33 9.89 7.52 2.26
CA LEU A 33 8.47 7.84 2.04
C LEU A 33 7.82 6.85 1.07
N PHE A 34 8.56 6.41 0.04
CA PHE A 34 8.10 5.39 -0.87
C PHE A 34 7.90 4.05 -0.13
N THR A 35 8.86 3.64 0.69
CA THR A 35 8.75 2.44 1.52
C THR A 35 7.57 2.52 2.48
N ALA A 36 7.36 3.66 3.15
CA ALA A 36 6.21 3.86 4.03
C ALA A 36 4.88 3.72 3.28
N GLY A 37 4.76 4.33 2.10
CA GLY A 37 3.57 4.19 1.25
C GLY A 37 3.33 2.75 0.83
N TYR A 38 4.40 2.00 0.52
CA TYR A 38 4.29 0.59 0.15
C TYR A 38 3.88 -0.30 1.33
N VAL A 39 4.40 -0.05 2.53
CA VAL A 39 3.98 -0.78 3.73
C VAL A 39 2.50 -0.51 4.05
N LEU A 40 2.04 0.73 3.91
CA LEU A 40 0.62 1.09 4.04
C LEU A 40 -0.25 0.37 3.01
N LEU A 41 0.22 0.28 1.76
CA LEU A 41 -0.46 -0.46 0.70
C LEU A 41 -0.63 -1.94 1.09
N VAL A 42 0.44 -2.60 1.52
CA VAL A 42 0.41 -4.01 1.95
C VAL A 42 -0.54 -4.19 3.14
N ALA A 43 -0.47 -3.29 4.13
CA ALA A 43 -1.36 -3.32 5.28
C ALA A 43 -2.83 -3.20 4.85
N GLY A 44 -3.14 -2.27 3.94
CA GLY A 44 -4.48 -2.13 3.36
C GLY A 44 -4.93 -3.40 2.63
N MET A 45 -4.07 -3.99 1.79
CA MET A 45 -4.42 -5.23 1.09
C MET A 45 -4.67 -6.40 2.03
N VAL A 46 -3.89 -6.53 3.11
CA VAL A 46 -4.12 -7.56 4.14
C VAL A 46 -5.44 -7.32 4.84
N ALA A 47 -5.71 -6.07 5.26
CA ALA A 47 -6.93 -5.70 5.97
C ALA A 47 -8.19 -6.02 5.14
N THR A 48 -8.24 -5.55 3.89
CA THR A 48 -9.33 -5.84 2.92
C THR A 48 -9.59 -7.34 2.77
N ASN A 49 -8.55 -8.17 2.69
CA ASN A 49 -8.72 -9.62 2.50
C ASN A 49 -9.12 -10.34 3.81
N VAL A 50 -8.82 -9.77 4.98
CA VAL A 50 -9.25 -10.29 6.29
C VAL A 50 -10.68 -9.88 6.60
N GLU A 51 -11.10 -8.69 6.18
CA GLU A 51 -12.45 -8.13 6.34
C GLU A 51 -13.55 -8.96 5.68
N VAL A 52 -13.24 -9.69 4.60
CA VAL A 52 -14.15 -10.66 3.97
C VAL A 52 -14.71 -11.67 4.99
N PHE A 53 -14.01 -11.87 6.12
CA PHE A 53 -14.44 -12.77 7.19
C PHE A 53 -15.08 -12.05 8.40
N LEU A 54 -15.13 -10.71 8.43
CA LEU A 54 -15.53 -9.89 9.59
C LEU A 54 -16.33 -8.62 9.17
N LEU A 55 -17.67 -8.71 9.11
CA LEU A 55 -18.67 -7.61 9.08
C LEU A 55 -18.47 -6.50 8.01
N GLU A 56 -19.04 -6.75 6.82
CA GLU A 56 -18.65 -6.20 5.50
C GLU A 56 -18.83 -4.68 5.17
N PRO A 57 -19.85 -3.89 5.56
CA PRO A 57 -20.05 -2.60 4.86
C PRO A 57 -19.34 -1.38 5.47
N LEU A 58 -19.30 -1.27 6.81
CA LEU A 58 -18.77 -0.08 7.50
C LEU A 58 -17.25 -0.07 7.50
N PHE A 59 -16.69 -1.26 7.59
CA PHE A 59 -15.28 -1.55 7.71
C PHE A 59 -14.58 -1.30 6.36
N ASN A 60 -15.20 -1.74 5.26
CA ASN A 60 -14.69 -1.57 3.88
C ASN A 60 -14.41 -0.11 3.50
N PHE A 61 -15.26 0.87 3.87
CA PHE A 61 -15.00 2.29 3.58
C PHE A 61 -13.80 2.84 4.37
N VAL A 62 -13.69 2.46 5.64
CA VAL A 62 -12.63 2.93 6.54
C VAL A 62 -11.30 2.28 6.16
N GLU A 63 -11.28 0.97 5.87
CA GLU A 63 -10.06 0.23 5.53
C GLU A 63 -9.56 0.54 4.11
N HIS A 64 -10.42 0.59 3.09
CA HIS A 64 -9.99 1.03 1.76
C HIS A 64 -9.59 2.51 1.77
N GLY A 65 -10.39 3.36 2.41
CA GLY A 65 -10.16 4.81 2.44
C GLY A 65 -8.89 5.19 3.19
N LEU A 66 -8.65 4.57 4.35
CA LEU A 66 -7.46 4.87 5.17
C LEU A 66 -6.25 4.05 4.76
N GLY A 67 -6.37 2.74 4.52
CA GLY A 67 -5.22 1.90 4.16
C GLY A 67 -4.66 2.26 2.79
N ILE A 68 -5.46 2.01 1.75
CA ILE A 68 -5.06 2.24 0.35
C ILE A 68 -4.99 3.75 0.05
N GLY A 69 -5.93 4.54 0.57
CA GLY A 69 -5.93 5.99 0.38
C GLY A 69 -4.71 6.67 1.01
N MET A 70 -4.33 6.34 2.26
CA MET A 70 -3.11 6.90 2.85
C MET A 70 -1.84 6.40 2.15
N ALA A 71 -1.82 5.18 1.64
CA ALA A 71 -0.72 4.72 0.79
C ALA A 71 -0.56 5.64 -0.44
N GLY A 72 -1.68 5.97 -1.12
CA GLY A 72 -1.70 6.89 -2.25
C GLY A 72 -1.18 8.30 -1.89
N ILE A 73 -1.64 8.87 -0.78
CA ILE A 73 -1.16 10.17 -0.28
C ILE A 73 0.34 10.12 0.01
N THR A 74 0.81 9.02 0.60
CA THR A 74 2.22 8.85 0.95
C THR A 74 3.09 8.71 -0.30
N PHE A 75 2.63 7.99 -1.33
CA PHE A 75 3.31 7.93 -2.63
C PHE A 75 3.35 9.30 -3.31
N LEU A 76 2.26 10.07 -3.26
CA LEU A 76 2.24 11.44 -3.79
C LEU A 76 3.26 12.32 -3.07
N ALA A 77 3.33 12.24 -1.74
CA ALA A 77 4.32 12.95 -0.94
C ALA A 77 5.75 12.51 -1.29
N ALA A 78 5.99 11.22 -1.46
CA ALA A 78 7.29 10.68 -1.88
C ALA A 78 7.73 11.25 -3.24
N ALA A 79 6.82 11.28 -4.22
CA ALA A 79 7.08 11.84 -5.54
C ALA A 79 7.36 13.35 -5.47
N TYR A 80 6.60 14.09 -4.67
CA TYR A 80 6.78 15.53 -4.48
C TYR A 80 8.13 15.88 -3.86
N VAL A 81 8.50 15.20 -2.77
CA VAL A 81 9.80 15.40 -2.10
C VAL A 81 10.95 15.03 -3.04
N ARG A 82 10.84 13.90 -3.75
CA ARG A 82 11.85 13.50 -4.74
C ARG A 82 12.02 14.55 -5.85
N ARG A 83 10.92 15.11 -6.36
CA ARG A 83 10.95 16.17 -7.36
C ARG A 83 11.69 17.42 -6.85
N GLN A 84 11.42 17.86 -5.62
CA GLN A 84 12.13 19.01 -5.04
C GLN A 84 13.63 18.75 -4.91
N GLN A 85 14.03 17.56 -4.47
CA GLN A 85 15.44 17.20 -4.34
C GLN A 85 16.17 17.26 -5.69
N VAL A 86 15.55 16.76 -6.76
CA VAL A 86 16.15 16.81 -8.11
C VAL A 86 16.30 18.26 -8.58
N ILE A 87 15.25 19.07 -8.47
CA ILE A 87 15.26 20.47 -8.95
C ILE A 87 16.25 21.35 -8.17
N ASN A 88 16.37 21.17 -6.86
CA ASN A 88 17.25 22.00 -6.02
C ASN A 88 18.72 21.56 -6.07
N THR A 89 19.03 20.44 -6.73
CA THR A 89 20.41 19.95 -6.91
C THR A 89 20.98 20.35 -8.29
N GLU A 90 20.14 20.81 -9.22
CA GLU A 90 20.53 21.45 -10.48
C GLU A 90 20.76 22.96 -10.31
#